data_AF-A0A166J8T1-F1
#
_entry.id   AF-A0A166J8T1-F1
#
_cell.length_a   1.000
_cell.length_b   1.000
_cell.length_c   1.000
_cell.angle_alpha   90.00
_cell.angle_beta   90.00
_cell.angle_gamma   90.00
#
_symmetry.space_group_name_H-M   'P 1'
#
loop_
_entity.id
_entity.type
_entity.pdbx_description
1 polymer ?
#
loop_
_entity_poly.entity_id
_entity_poly.type
_entity_poly.pdbx_seq_one_letter_code
_entity_poly.pdbx_strand_id
1 'polypeptide(L)'
;MVNNARVRTYTKVTKWYNLIYVSLITVGSIIVLVYDGTDVSVVEVLRLVTVVLAGILAILGIARQKLWAKWLAIAVYGLYIFSAIEGLVNSFLAEAAFKLFISSNILVVSRVGRVVAIVTSLIGVVLLLKKTRPKEGLEKTE
;
A
#
# COMPACT_ATOMS: atom_id res chain seq x y z
N MET A 1 -23.04 -27.80 20.84
CA MET A 1 -22.82 -26.39 20.46
C MET A 1 -21.65 -26.32 19.49
N VAL A 2 -21.89 -25.98 18.22
CA VAL A 2 -20.81 -25.77 17.26
C VAL A 2 -20.17 -24.43 17.59
N ASN A 3 -19.01 -24.46 18.24
CA ASN A 3 -18.23 -23.26 18.49
C ASN A 3 -17.65 -22.81 17.15
N ASN A 4 -18.42 -21.98 16.42
CA ASN A 4 -17.97 -21.27 15.24
C ASN A 4 -16.97 -20.20 15.67
N ALA A 5 -15.80 -20.62 16.15
CA ALA A 5 -14.64 -19.77 16.28
C ALA A 5 -14.28 -19.33 14.86
N ARG A 6 -14.91 -18.24 14.39
CA ARG A 6 -14.66 -17.63 13.09
C ARG A 6 -13.15 -17.41 12.99
N VAL A 7 -12.48 -18.25 12.19
CA VAL A 7 -11.04 -18.15 11.95
C VAL A 7 -10.82 -16.77 11.34
N ARG A 8 -10.29 -15.84 12.15
CA ARG A 8 -10.03 -14.49 11.67
C ARG A 8 -8.89 -14.55 10.68
N THR A 9 -9.18 -14.13 9.44
CA THR A 9 -8.16 -13.98 8.39
C THR A 9 -7.07 -12.97 8.78
N TYR A 10 -7.43 -11.94 9.56
CA TYR A 10 -6.54 -10.85 9.96
C TYR A 10 -6.52 -10.66 11.48
N THR A 11 -5.34 -10.35 12.04
CA THR A 11 -5.27 -9.76 13.38
C THR A 11 -5.87 -8.35 13.37
N LYS A 12 -6.29 -7.82 14.54
CA LYS A 12 -6.81 -6.45 14.63
C LYS A 12 -5.81 -5.43 14.07
N VAL A 13 -4.53 -5.58 14.42
CA VAL A 13 -3.44 -4.68 13.98
C VAL A 13 -3.23 -4.77 12.47
N THR A 14 -3.11 -5.98 11.92
CA THR A 14 -2.96 -6.19 10.47
C THR A 14 -4.14 -5.59 9.71
N LYS A 15 -5.38 -5.76 10.21
CA LYS A 15 -6.57 -5.22 9.56
C LYS A 15 -6.51 -3.70 9.49
N TRP A 16 -6.29 -3.02 10.62
CA TRP A 16 -6.27 -1.57 10.68
C TRP A 16 -5.13 -0.96 9.88
N TYR A 17 -3.92 -1.52 10.00
CA TYR A 17 -2.75 -1.05 9.25
C TYR A 17 -3.04 -1.08 7.74
N ASN A 18 -3.49 -2.23 7.23
CA ASN A 18 -3.74 -2.37 5.80
C ASN A 18 -4.96 -1.58 5.32
N LEU A 19 -5.99 -1.44 6.15
CA LEU A 19 -7.15 -0.60 5.80
C LEU A 19 -6.70 0.85 5.60
N ILE A 20 -5.91 1.40 6.53
CA ILE A 20 -5.43 2.78 6.47
C ILE A 20 -4.48 2.96 5.28
N TYR A 21 -3.45 2.12 5.17
CA TYR A 21 -2.41 2.29 4.14
C TYR A 21 -2.95 2.06 2.71
N VAL A 22 -3.77 1.03 2.49
CA VAL A 22 -4.39 0.82 1.16
C VAL A 22 -5.34 1.97 0.83
N SER A 23 -6.07 2.51 1.82
CA SER A 23 -6.91 3.70 1.61
C SER A 23 -6.08 4.91 1.22
N LEU A 24 -4.96 5.17 1.89
CA LEU A 24 -4.06 6.28 1.55
C LEU A 24 -3.50 6.15 0.12
N ILE A 25 -3.05 4.96 -0.27
CA ILE A 25 -2.56 4.71 -1.65
C ILE A 25 -3.69 4.94 -2.67
N THR A 26 -4.89 4.45 -2.37
CA THR A 26 -6.07 4.58 -3.25
C THR A 26 -6.45 6.06 -3.42
N VAL A 27 -6.56 6.80 -2.31
CA VAL A 27 -6.90 8.23 -2.33
C VAL A 27 -5.83 9.03 -3.03
N GLY A 28 -4.54 8.77 -2.75
CA GLY A 28 -3.43 9.41 -3.46
C GLY A 28 -3.49 9.19 -4.97
N SER A 29 -3.80 7.96 -5.41
CA SER A 29 -3.95 7.63 -6.83
C SER A 29 -5.13 8.36 -7.48
N ILE A 30 -6.24 8.56 -6.74
CA ILE A 30 -7.38 9.35 -7.20
C ILE A 30 -6.98 10.82 -7.35
N ILE A 31 -6.26 11.39 -6.38
CA ILE A 31 -5.82 12.78 -6.44
C ILE A 31 -4.95 13.01 -7.68
N VAL A 32 -4.00 12.12 -7.96
CA VAL A 32 -3.18 12.20 -9.19
C VAL A 32 -4.06 12.12 -10.43
N LEU A 33 -5.00 11.17 -10.51
CA LEU A 33 -5.91 11.06 -11.66
C LEU A 33 -6.78 12.30 -11.90
N VAL A 34 -7.19 13.00 -10.83
CA VAL A 34 -8.10 14.15 -10.93
C VAL A 34 -7.38 15.47 -11.17
N TYR A 35 -6.18 15.64 -10.58
CA TYR A 35 -5.48 16.93 -10.56
C TYR A 35 -4.27 17.00 -11.49
N ASP A 36 -3.69 15.86 -11.91
CA ASP A 36 -2.57 15.82 -12.85
C ASP A 36 -3.14 15.71 -14.27
N GLY A 37 -3.60 16.85 -14.79
CA GLY A 37 -4.45 16.90 -15.99
C GLY A 37 -3.74 17.16 -17.32
N THR A 38 -2.41 17.35 -17.34
CA THR A 38 -1.77 18.01 -18.50
C THR A 38 -0.74 17.19 -19.27
N ASP A 39 -0.10 16.15 -18.72
CA ASP A 39 0.93 15.37 -19.45
C ASP A 39 1.07 13.91 -18.97
N VAL A 40 -0.04 13.25 -18.61
CA VAL A 40 -0.01 11.86 -18.11
C VAL A 40 -0.22 10.88 -19.26
N SER A 41 0.69 9.92 -19.42
CA SER A 41 0.55 8.92 -20.48
C SER A 41 -0.70 8.05 -20.29
N VAL A 42 -1.33 7.60 -21.38
CA VAL A 42 -2.50 6.70 -21.32
C VAL A 42 -2.19 5.44 -20.50
N VAL A 43 -0.97 4.92 -20.59
CA VAL A 43 -0.51 3.76 -19.82
C VAL A 43 -0.52 4.04 -18.32
N GLU A 44 -0.08 5.22 -17.91
CA GLU A 44 -0.05 5.64 -16.51
C GLU A 44 -1.46 5.88 -15.96
N VAL A 45 -2.35 6.48 -16.76
CA VAL A 45 -3.78 6.60 -16.42
C VAL A 45 -4.40 5.22 -16.19
N LEU A 46 -4.19 4.26 -17.10
CA LEU A 46 -4.72 2.90 -16.97
C LEU A 46 -4.14 2.18 -15.73
N ARG A 47 -2.86 2.37 -15.45
CA ARG A 47 -2.22 1.86 -14.23
C ARG A 47 -2.87 2.43 -12.98
N LEU A 48 -3.06 3.75 -12.91
CA LEU A 48 -3.69 4.43 -11.77
C LEU A 48 -5.14 3.97 -11.57
N VAL A 49 -5.94 3.88 -12.64
CA VAL A 49 -7.31 3.36 -12.57
C VAL A 49 -7.33 1.93 -12.03
N THR A 50 -6.41 1.08 -12.49
CA THR A 50 -6.29 -0.30 -12.00
C THR A 50 -5.94 -0.35 -10.51
N VAL A 51 -5.02 0.51 -10.06
CA VAL A 51 -4.65 0.65 -8.64
C VAL A 51 -5.85 1.11 -7.82
N VAL A 52 -6.62 2.07 -8.30
CA VAL A 52 -7.82 2.57 -7.61
C VAL A 52 -8.88 1.48 -7.46
N LEU A 53 -9.20 0.75 -8.54
CA LEU A 53 -10.18 -0.33 -8.50
C LEU A 53 -9.72 -1.47 -7.58
N ALA A 54 -8.46 -1.89 -7.70
CA ALA A 54 -7.88 -2.93 -6.84
C ALA A 54 -7.85 -2.49 -5.37
N GLY A 55 -7.54 -1.22 -5.11
CA GLY A 55 -7.54 -0.60 -3.79
C GLY A 55 -8.91 -0.61 -3.13
N ILE A 56 -9.95 -0.14 -3.83
CA ILE A 56 -11.34 -0.16 -3.34
C ILE A 56 -11.79 -1.59 -3.02
N LEU A 57 -11.53 -2.54 -3.93
CA LEU A 57 -11.87 -3.95 -3.73
C LEU A 57 -11.12 -4.56 -2.54
N ALA A 58 -9.84 -4.24 -2.39
CA ALA A 58 -9.05 -4.68 -1.24
C ALA A 58 -9.59 -4.11 0.08
N ILE A 59 -9.95 -2.83 0.13
CA ILE A 59 -10.53 -2.18 1.32
C ILE A 59 -11.84 -2.88 1.73
N LEU A 60 -12.77 -3.05 0.78
CA LEU A 60 -14.05 -3.74 1.01
C LEU A 60 -13.82 -5.19 1.47
N GLY A 61 -12.88 -5.88 0.85
CA GLY A 61 -12.51 -7.25 1.17
C GLY A 61 -11.86 -7.40 2.56
N ILE A 62 -10.95 -6.49 2.94
CA ILE A 62 -10.32 -6.45 4.27
C ILE A 62 -11.37 -6.13 5.34
N ALA A 63 -12.26 -5.17 5.08
CA ALA A 63 -13.36 -4.82 5.98
C ALA A 63 -14.24 -6.06 6.29
N ARG A 64 -14.55 -6.86 5.25
CA ARG A 64 -15.32 -8.11 5.31
C ARG A 64 -14.49 -9.37 5.65
N GLN A 65 -13.21 -9.23 5.98
CA GLN A 65 -12.29 -10.33 6.33
C GLN A 65 -12.13 -11.43 5.26
N LYS A 66 -12.24 -11.07 3.97
CA LYS A 66 -12.09 -11.99 2.86
C LYS A 66 -10.61 -12.30 2.58
N LEU A 67 -10.33 -13.56 2.23
CA LEU A 67 -8.98 -14.05 1.90
C LEU A 67 -8.44 -13.47 0.59
N TRP A 68 -9.28 -13.35 -0.44
CA TRP A 68 -8.87 -12.78 -1.73
C TRP A 68 -8.37 -11.32 -1.63
N ALA A 69 -8.88 -10.58 -0.65
CA ALA A 69 -8.49 -9.19 -0.39
C ALA A 69 -7.00 -9.04 -0.02
N LYS A 70 -6.42 -10.09 0.57
CA LYS A 70 -5.00 -10.15 0.91
C LYS A 70 -4.13 -10.04 -0.33
N TRP A 71 -4.49 -10.79 -1.38
CA TRP A 71 -3.74 -10.83 -2.63
C TRP A 71 -3.85 -9.51 -3.40
N LEU A 72 -5.04 -8.90 -3.41
CA LEU A 72 -5.21 -7.57 -4.00
C LEU A 72 -4.42 -6.50 -3.26
N ALA A 73 -4.44 -6.50 -1.92
CA ALA A 73 -3.67 -5.56 -1.14
C ALA A 73 -2.15 -5.72 -1.40
N ILE A 74 -1.66 -6.95 -1.50
CA ILE A 74 -0.27 -7.22 -1.87
C ILE A 74 0.04 -6.68 -3.27
N ALA A 75 -0.86 -6.87 -4.24
CA ALA A 75 -0.67 -6.33 -5.60
C ALA A 75 -0.62 -4.79 -5.61
N VAL A 76 -1.50 -4.12 -4.85
CA VAL A 76 -1.48 -2.66 -4.69
C VAL A 76 -0.16 -2.19 -4.07
N TYR A 77 0.30 -2.83 -2.99
CA TYR A 77 1.61 -2.52 -2.41
C TYR A 77 2.76 -2.77 -3.40
N GLY A 78 2.71 -3.85 -4.17
CA GLY A 78 3.73 -4.16 -5.17
C GLY A 78 3.84 -3.09 -6.25
N LEU A 79 2.70 -2.66 -6.81
CA LEU A 79 2.65 -1.58 -7.79
C LEU A 79 3.15 -0.25 -7.22
N TYR A 80 2.81 0.02 -5.96
CA TYR A 80 3.24 1.23 -5.27
C TYR A 80 4.75 1.23 -4.96
N ILE A 81 5.31 0.09 -4.51
CA ILE A 81 6.75 -0.09 -4.32
C ILE A 81 7.49 0.12 -5.64
N PHE A 82 6.99 -0.45 -6.73
CA PHE A 82 7.59 -0.28 -8.06
C PHE A 82 7.61 1.21 -8.47
N SER A 83 6.49 1.93 -8.34
CA SER A 83 6.44 3.38 -8.59
C SER A 83 7.42 4.18 -7.72
N ALA A 84 7.53 3.80 -6.44
CA ALA A 84 8.41 4.48 -5.51
C ALA A 84 9.88 4.31 -5.90
N ILE A 85 10.29 3.09 -6.28
CA ILE A 85 11.64 2.77 -6.79
C ILE A 85 11.90 3.50 -8.10
N GLU A 86 10.99 3.41 -9.06
CA GLU A 86 11.11 4.05 -10.38
C GLU A 86 11.41 5.54 -10.24
N GLY A 87 10.60 6.28 -9.49
CA GLY A 87 10.87 7.70 -9.34
C GLY A 87 11.99 8.02 -8.33
N LEU A 88 12.41 7.07 -7.48
CA LEU A 88 13.65 7.21 -6.70
C LEU A 88 14.85 7.18 -7.66
N VAL A 89 14.89 6.21 -8.58
CA VAL A 89 15.92 6.12 -9.62
C VAL A 89 15.92 7.36 -10.51
N ASN A 90 14.74 7.79 -11.00
CA ASN A 90 14.63 9.02 -11.80
C ASN A 90 15.12 10.26 -11.04
N SER A 91 14.94 10.33 -9.72
CA SER A 91 15.45 11.45 -8.91
C SER A 91 16.99 11.49 -8.85
N PHE A 92 17.68 10.36 -8.97
CA PHE A 92 19.14 10.31 -9.04
C PHE A 92 19.65 10.65 -10.44
N LEU A 93 18.95 10.20 -11.49
CA LEU A 93 19.28 10.53 -12.88
C LEU A 93 19.07 12.03 -13.19
N ALA A 94 18.04 12.64 -12.62
CA ALA A 94 17.74 14.06 -12.82
C ALA A 94 18.62 15.02 -11.99
N GLU A 95 19.47 14.50 -11.09
CA GLU A 95 20.22 15.30 -10.10
C GLU A 95 21.14 16.35 -10.74
N ALA A 96 21.67 16.09 -11.93
CA ALA A 96 22.50 17.04 -12.68
C ALA A 96 21.71 18.26 -13.21
N ALA A 97 20.45 18.06 -13.63
CA ALA A 97 19.58 19.14 -14.13
C ALA A 97 18.83 19.86 -13.01
N PHE A 98 18.48 19.14 -11.93
CA PHE A 98 17.67 19.67 -10.83
C PHE A 98 18.45 20.56 -9.84
N LYS A 99 19.76 20.33 -9.66
CA LYS A 99 20.62 21.19 -8.82
C LYS A 99 20.66 22.65 -9.29
N LEU A 100 20.33 22.92 -10.56
CA LEU A 100 20.27 24.26 -11.14
C LEU A 100 18.95 25.00 -10.86
N PHE A 101 17.86 24.30 -10.55
CA PHE A 101 16.51 24.89 -10.48
C PHE A 101 15.83 24.79 -9.11
N ILE A 102 16.21 23.83 -8.26
CA ILE A 102 15.51 23.57 -6.99
C ILE A 102 16.52 23.34 -5.84
N SER A 103 16.19 23.91 -4.66
CA SER A 103 16.93 23.72 -3.42
C SER A 103 17.17 22.23 -3.12
N SER A 104 18.42 21.87 -2.80
CA SER A 104 18.86 20.51 -2.46
C SER A 104 17.96 19.79 -1.45
N ASN A 105 17.31 20.54 -0.55
CA ASN A 105 16.43 20.00 0.48
C ASN A 105 15.17 19.34 -0.08
N ILE A 106 14.58 19.84 -1.17
CA ILE A 106 13.34 19.28 -1.74
C ILE A 106 13.60 17.90 -2.37
N LEU A 107 14.77 17.73 -2.99
CA LEU A 107 15.22 16.45 -3.53
C LEU A 107 15.46 15.41 -2.44
N VAL A 108 16.11 15.82 -1.35
CA VAL A 108 16.33 14.96 -0.19
C VAL A 108 15.00 14.52 0.41
N VAL A 109 14.04 15.44 0.60
CA VAL A 109 12.71 15.10 1.14
C VAL A 109 11.96 14.14 0.23
N SER A 110 12.00 14.34 -1.10
CA SER A 110 11.37 13.43 -2.07
C SER A 110 11.98 12.02 -1.99
N ARG A 111 13.31 11.91 -1.94
CA ARG A 111 14.01 10.62 -1.81
C ARG A 111 13.68 9.91 -0.50
N VAL A 112 13.75 10.62 0.62
CA VAL A 112 13.42 10.07 1.94
C VAL A 112 11.95 9.63 1.98
N GLY A 113 11.03 10.44 1.45
CA GLY A 113 9.62 10.09 1.35
C GLY A 113 9.38 8.80 0.58
N ARG A 114 10.08 8.60 -0.55
CA ARG A 114 10.01 7.35 -1.34
C ARG A 114 10.57 6.15 -0.59
N VAL A 115 11.68 6.31 0.14
CA VAL A 115 12.23 5.23 0.98
C VAL A 115 11.24 4.85 2.08
N VAL A 116 10.63 5.82 2.76
CA VAL A 116 9.59 5.57 3.76
C VAL A 116 8.38 4.86 3.15
N ALA A 117 7.94 5.26 1.95
CA ALA A 117 6.86 4.60 1.22
C ALA A 117 7.16 3.13 0.92
N ILE A 118 8.40 2.80 0.52
CA ILE A 118 8.84 1.43 0.29
C ILE A 118 8.81 0.61 1.59
N VAL A 119 9.43 1.12 2.65
CA VAL A 119 9.52 0.42 3.94
C VAL A 119 8.13 0.14 4.52
N THR A 120 7.26 1.15 4.53
CA THR A 120 5.89 1.01 5.05
C THR A 120 5.05 0.03 4.24
N SER A 121 5.23 -0.01 2.92
CA SER A 121 4.56 -0.97 2.04
C SER A 121 5.05 -2.40 2.28
N LEU A 122 6.35 -2.58 2.46
CA LEU A 122 6.94 -3.89 2.82
C LEU A 122 6.41 -4.38 4.17
N ILE A 123 6.30 -3.51 5.18
CA ILE A 123 5.66 -3.84 6.46
C ILE A 123 4.22 -4.30 6.24
N GLY A 124 3.46 -3.62 5.39
CA GLY A 124 2.09 -4.01 5.02
C GLY A 124 2.02 -5.42 4.45
N VAL A 125 2.88 -5.73 3.47
CA VAL A 125 2.98 -7.07 2.86
C VAL A 125 3.35 -8.13 3.90
N VAL A 126 4.35 -7.88 4.75
CA VAL A 126 4.75 -8.83 5.81
C VAL A 126 3.60 -9.08 6.78
N LEU A 127 2.90 -8.04 7.21
CA LEU A 127 1.74 -8.16 8.10
C LEU A 127 0.60 -8.95 7.46
N LEU A 128 0.39 -8.81 6.15
CA LEU A 128 -0.60 -9.58 5.39
C LEU A 128 -0.19 -11.05 5.28
N LEU A 129 1.09 -11.33 5.03
CA LEU A 129 1.62 -12.69 4.88
C LEU A 129 1.71 -13.45 6.20
N LYS A 130 1.88 -12.74 7.33
CA LYS A 130 1.95 -13.34 8.67
C LYS A 130 0.73 -14.23 8.95
N LYS A 131 0.99 -15.50 9.29
CA LYS A 131 -0.05 -16.46 9.64
C LYS A 131 -0.77 -16.02 10.92
N THR A 132 -2.07 -15.83 10.83
CA THR A 132 -2.91 -15.56 12.00
C THR A 132 -3.03 -16.86 12.79
N ARG A 133 -2.38 -16.95 13.97
CA ARG A 133 -2.60 -18.09 14.86
C ARG A 133 -4.05 -18.04 15.35
N PRO A 134 -4.77 -19.17 15.44
CA PRO A 134 -6.01 -19.22 16.18
C PRO A 134 -5.74 -18.70 17.60
N LYS A 135 -6.71 -18.03 18.21
CA LYS A 135 -6.70 -17.92 19.67
C LYS A 135 -6.87 -19.34 20.18
N GLU A 136 -5.77 -20.06 20.41
CA GLU A 136 -5.80 -21.20 21.31
C GLU A 136 -6.30 -20.69 22.66
N GLY A 137 -7.29 -21.41 23.18
CA GLY A 137 -8.02 -21.01 24.38
C GLY A 137 -7.07 -20.75 25.53
N LEU A 138 -7.26 -19.61 26.17
CA LEU A 138 -7.09 -19.50 27.62
C LEU A 138 -8.17 -20.38 28.26
N GLU A 139 -8.00 -21.69 28.15
CA GLU A 139 -8.77 -22.64 28.91
C GLU A 139 -7.80 -23.66 29.50
N LYS A 140 -7.85 -23.73 30.84
CA LYS A 140 -7.17 -24.63 31.76
C LYS A 140 -5.77 -24.20 32.19
N THR A 141 -5.69 -23.63 33.39
CA THR A 141 -5.59 -24.46 34.60
C THR A 141 -6.14 -23.70 35.80
N GLU A 142 -6.90 -24.46 36.58
CA GLU A 142 -7.48 -24.15 37.89
C GLU A 142 -6.44 -23.73 38.92
#